data_AF-A0AAW9RL96-F1
#
_entry.id   AF-A0AAW9RL96-F1
#
_cell.length_a   1.000
_cell.length_b   1.000
_cell.length_c   1.000
_cell.angle_alpha   90.00
_cell.angle_beta   90.00
_cell.angle_gamma   90.00
#
_symmetry.space_group_name_H-M   'P 1'
#
loop_
_entity.id
_entity.type
_entity.pdbx_description
1 polymer ?
#
loop_
_entity_poly.entity_id
_entity_poly.type
_entity_poly.pdbx_seq_one_letter_code
_entity_poly.pdbx_strand_id
1 'polypeptide(L)'
;MNGEAVRRPSRIPGMRGIALLAGLVLLAALSLLAMVAATDMLSQERMAANLDDSTSARANADQALAGGLAVLLGTPEDRRTPGCAAYCFLAPSDTLIRTAGEWTALPEFEPASWWQREGRLPGTDPVSAAEPDVPELPWAQAPRFTIEEVAFRGPEELTVPESAPPVEGVGYYRILGRGTGRQAGLVAVTEAIVARPWVAGTAQSEPTDWAAFCAPFQPWYDCGGMAWRARR
;
A
#
# COMPACT_ATOMS: atom_id res chain seq x y z
N MET A 1 87.05 -5.59 55.44
CA MET A 1 86.99 -4.65 54.30
C MET A 1 86.36 -5.41 53.15
N ASN A 2 85.16 -5.03 52.71
CA ASN A 2 84.58 -5.30 51.37
C ASN A 2 83.24 -4.58 51.31
N GLY A 3 83.21 -3.44 50.62
CA GLY A 3 82.01 -2.62 50.43
C GLY A 3 81.36 -2.95 49.10
N GLU A 4 80.16 -3.55 49.14
CA GLU A 4 79.28 -3.65 47.98
C GLU A 4 78.62 -2.28 47.73
N ALA A 5 79.00 -1.65 46.63
CA ALA A 5 78.35 -0.46 46.13
C ALA A 5 77.00 -0.82 45.49
N VAL A 6 75.92 -0.67 46.26
CA VAL A 6 74.54 -0.77 45.77
C VAL A 6 74.29 0.37 44.76
N ARG A 7 74.32 0.07 43.46
CA ARG A 7 73.87 0.98 42.40
C ARG A 7 72.36 1.13 42.49
N ARG A 8 71.90 2.28 43.01
CA ARG A 8 70.49 2.66 42.94
C ARG A 8 70.10 2.98 41.49
N PRO A 9 68.96 2.48 40.99
CA PRO A 9 68.49 2.83 39.66
C PRO A 9 68.16 4.32 39.59
N SER A 10 68.75 5.02 38.62
CA SER A 10 68.40 6.40 38.29
C SER A 10 66.97 6.45 37.79
N ARG A 11 66.04 6.93 38.63
CA ARG A 11 64.71 7.33 38.18
C ARG A 11 64.89 8.56 37.28
N ILE A 12 64.78 8.38 35.97
CA ILE A 12 64.74 9.48 35.00
C ILE A 12 63.52 10.35 35.33
N PRO A 13 63.70 11.60 35.80
CA PRO A 13 62.59 12.50 36.05
C PRO A 13 62.09 12.99 34.69
N GLY A 14 60.97 12.44 34.22
CA GLY A 14 60.38 12.80 32.93
C GLY A 14 59.37 11.78 32.37
N MET A 15 59.55 10.48 32.65
CA MET A 15 58.69 9.43 32.08
C MET A 15 57.23 9.44 32.60
N ARG A 16 56.99 10.00 33.79
CA ARG A 16 55.61 10.10 34.35
C ARG A 16 54.73 11.09 33.59
N GLY A 17 55.30 12.17 33.05
CA GLY A 17 54.55 13.15 32.26
C GLY A 17 54.15 12.61 30.89
N ILE A 18 55.05 11.88 30.24
CA ILE A 18 54.82 11.29 28.91
C ILE A 18 53.73 10.20 28.98
N ALA A 19 53.74 9.37 30.03
CA ALA A 19 52.71 8.34 30.23
C ALA A 19 51.30 8.94 30.41
N LEU A 20 51.19 10.07 31.14
CA LEU A 20 49.93 10.78 31.31
C LEU A 20 49.42 11.41 30.01
N LEU A 21 50.32 12.01 29.22
CA LEU A 21 49.97 12.56 27.90
C LEU A 21 49.53 11.47 26.93
N ALA A 22 50.25 10.35 26.87
CA ALA A 22 49.87 9.21 26.04
C ALA A 22 48.51 8.64 26.45
N GLY A 23 48.24 8.51 27.76
CA GLY A 23 46.95 8.08 28.28
C GLY A 23 45.82 9.05 27.95
N LEU A 24 46.06 10.36 28.06
CA LEU A 24 45.09 11.40 27.71
C LEU A 24 44.75 11.37 26.21
N VAL A 25 45.76 11.29 25.34
CA VAL A 25 45.56 11.20 23.89
C VAL A 25 44.79 9.93 23.53
N LEU A 26 45.10 8.80 24.18
CA LEU A 26 44.38 7.55 23.96
C LEU A 26 42.91 7.64 24.42
N LEU A 27 42.66 8.23 25.59
CA LEU A 27 41.30 8.49 26.08
C LEU A 27 40.52 9.41 25.15
N ALA A 28 41.15 10.47 24.64
CA ALA A 28 40.54 11.39 23.69
C ALA A 28 40.20 10.69 22.36
N ALA A 29 41.12 9.88 21.84
CA ALA A 29 40.89 9.08 20.63
C ALA A 29 39.73 8.10 20.83
N LEU A 30 39.72 7.34 21.94
CA LEU A 30 38.64 6.41 22.26
C LEU A 30 37.28 7.12 22.41
N SER A 31 37.25 8.31 23.00
CA SER A 31 36.04 9.12 23.15
C SER A 31 35.50 9.60 21.80
N LEU A 32 36.38 10.01 20.89
CA LEU A 32 36.01 10.41 19.53
C LEU A 32 35.43 9.22 18.74
N LEU A 33 36.07 8.05 18.82
CA LEU A 33 35.56 6.81 18.21
C LEU A 33 34.17 6.44 18.77
N ALA A 34 33.97 6.55 20.09
CA ALA A 34 32.69 6.26 20.72
C ALA A 34 31.58 7.22 20.25
N MET A 35 31.88 8.52 20.12
CA MET A 35 30.92 9.50 19.60
C MET A 35 30.52 9.23 18.14
N VAL A 36 31.48 8.91 17.27
CA VAL A 36 31.21 8.58 15.86
C VAL A 36 30.32 7.33 15.76
N ALA A 37 30.64 6.29 16.54
CA ALA A 37 29.81 5.07 16.59
C ALA A 37 28.37 5.37 17.07
N ALA A 38 28.20 6.24 18.07
CA ALA A 38 26.88 6.62 18.56
C ALA A 38 26.07 7.41 17.51
N THR A 39 26.71 8.30 16.75
CA THR A 39 26.03 9.04 15.67
C THR A 39 25.60 8.13 14.53
N ASP A 40 26.41 7.14 14.18
CA ASP A 40 26.07 6.18 13.13
C ASP A 40 24.89 5.29 13.54
N MET A 41 24.86 4.84 14.80
CA MET A 41 23.74 4.06 15.33
C MET A 41 22.41 4.82 15.26
N LEU A 42 22.39 6.10 15.65
CA LEU A 42 21.18 6.93 15.58
C LEU A 42 20.70 7.15 14.14
N SER A 43 21.63 7.28 13.19
CA SER A 43 21.30 7.38 11.76
C SER A 43 20.67 6.08 11.25
N GLN A 44 21.26 4.93 11.60
CA GLN A 44 20.74 3.61 11.23
C GLN A 44 19.37 3.35 11.84
N GLU A 45 19.14 3.74 13.09
CA GLU A 45 17.84 3.61 13.76
C GLU A 45 16.76 4.40 13.03
N ARG A 46 17.04 5.65 12.65
CA ARG A 46 16.10 6.49 11.89
C ARG A 46 15.81 5.91 10.50
N MET A 47 16.83 5.40 9.82
CA MET A 47 16.63 4.74 8.52
C MET A 47 15.77 3.48 8.64
N ALA A 48 16.01 2.66 9.66
CA ALA A 48 15.22 1.47 9.93
C ALA A 48 13.76 1.83 10.27
N ALA A 49 13.54 2.84 11.11
CA ALA A 49 12.20 3.33 11.44
C ALA A 49 11.45 3.86 10.22
N ASN A 50 12.11 4.64 9.35
CA ASN A 50 11.49 5.16 8.12
C ASN A 50 11.14 4.03 7.14
N LEU A 51 12.01 3.02 7.04
CA LEU A 51 11.74 1.85 6.19
C LEU A 51 10.55 1.05 6.71
N ASP A 52 10.52 0.74 8.01
CA ASP A 52 9.42 0.04 8.67
C ASP A 52 8.09 0.77 8.45
N ASP A 53 8.10 2.10 8.63
CA ASP A 53 6.93 2.94 8.42
C ASP A 53 6.45 2.91 6.96
N SER A 54 7.39 2.95 6.00
CA SER A 54 7.09 2.87 4.58
C SER A 54 6.52 1.51 4.18
N THR A 55 7.05 0.42 4.74
CA THR A 55 6.50 -0.92 4.52
C THR A 55 5.12 -1.06 5.11
N SER A 56 4.86 -0.47 6.28
CA SER A 56 3.53 -0.44 6.92
C SER A 56 2.52 0.34 6.07
N ALA A 57 2.90 1.52 5.59
CA ALA A 57 2.04 2.33 4.72
C ALA A 57 1.64 1.56 3.45
N ARG A 58 2.60 0.85 2.84
CA ARG A 58 2.37 0.06 1.63
C ARG A 58 1.51 -1.17 1.89
N ALA A 59 1.77 -1.91 2.98
CA ALA A 59 0.92 -3.03 3.37
C ALA A 59 -0.54 -2.60 3.57
N ASN A 60 -0.76 -1.44 4.21
CA ASN A 60 -2.09 -0.86 4.37
C ASN A 60 -2.73 -0.45 3.03
N ALA A 61 -1.93 0.08 2.09
CA ALA A 61 -2.41 0.42 0.75
C ALA A 61 -2.80 -0.83 -0.06
N ASP A 62 -2.03 -1.91 0.06
CA ASP A 62 -2.33 -3.19 -0.58
C ASP A 62 -3.56 -3.86 0.05
N GLN A 63 -3.76 -3.72 1.37
CA GLN A 63 -4.99 -4.14 2.04
C GLN A 63 -6.21 -3.35 1.55
N ALA A 64 -6.09 -2.03 1.36
CA ALA A 64 -7.13 -1.22 0.75
C ALA A 64 -7.47 -1.72 -0.66
N LEU A 65 -6.44 -1.91 -1.49
CA LEU A 65 -6.63 -2.40 -2.85
C LEU A 65 -7.35 -3.76 -2.87
N ALA A 66 -6.95 -4.69 -2.00
CA ALA A 66 -7.62 -5.98 -1.86
C ALA A 66 -9.09 -5.84 -1.46
N GLY A 67 -9.41 -4.89 -0.57
CA GLY A 67 -10.79 -4.54 -0.23
C GLY A 67 -11.60 -4.06 -1.43
N GLY A 68 -11.05 -3.17 -2.25
CA GLY A 68 -11.71 -2.69 -3.46
C GLY A 68 -11.91 -3.79 -4.51
N LEU A 69 -10.92 -4.68 -4.66
CA LEU A 69 -11.02 -5.86 -5.52
C LEU A 69 -12.14 -6.80 -5.05
N ALA A 70 -12.26 -7.03 -3.75
CA ALA A 70 -13.32 -7.86 -3.17
C ALA A 70 -14.70 -7.23 -3.37
N VAL A 71 -14.84 -5.91 -3.22
CA VAL A 71 -16.09 -5.20 -3.49
C VAL A 71 -16.48 -5.29 -4.96
N LEU A 72 -15.54 -5.06 -5.89
CA LEU A 72 -15.83 -5.17 -7.31
C LEU A 72 -16.25 -6.60 -7.70
N LEU A 73 -15.58 -7.61 -7.13
CA LEU A 73 -15.89 -9.02 -7.37
C LEU A 73 -17.26 -9.41 -6.80
N GLY A 74 -17.58 -8.94 -5.59
CA GLY A 74 -18.84 -9.23 -4.91
C GLY A 74 -20.02 -8.37 -5.36
N THR A 75 -19.81 -7.38 -6.22
CA THR A 75 -20.90 -6.52 -6.73
C THR A 75 -21.82 -7.36 -7.64
N PRO A 76 -23.10 -7.55 -7.30
CA PRO A 76 -24.00 -8.40 -8.07
C PRO A 76 -24.23 -7.91 -9.50
N GLU A 77 -24.50 -8.84 -10.42
CA GLU A 77 -24.70 -8.56 -11.85
C GLU A 77 -25.91 -7.64 -12.12
N ASP A 78 -26.96 -7.73 -11.29
CA ASP A 78 -28.17 -6.92 -11.41
C ASP A 78 -27.97 -5.45 -11.00
N ARG A 79 -26.75 -5.09 -10.56
CA ARG A 79 -26.38 -3.71 -10.21
C ARG A 79 -25.94 -2.88 -11.40
N ARG A 80 -25.89 -3.44 -12.61
CA ARG A 80 -25.75 -2.67 -13.84
C ARG A 80 -27.10 -2.58 -14.55
N THR A 81 -27.42 -1.40 -15.07
CA THR A 81 -28.63 -1.22 -15.89
C THR A 81 -28.47 -2.03 -17.20
N PRO A 82 -29.38 -2.96 -17.51
CA PRO A 82 -29.27 -3.79 -18.72
C PRO A 82 -29.24 -2.96 -20.00
N GLY A 83 -28.38 -3.35 -20.93
CA GLY A 83 -28.22 -2.68 -22.24
C GLY A 83 -27.60 -1.28 -22.17
N CYS A 84 -27.01 -0.91 -21.04
CA CYS A 84 -26.36 0.37 -20.86
C CYS A 84 -24.84 0.25 -21.04
N ALA A 85 -24.28 1.11 -21.90
CA ALA A 85 -22.89 1.05 -22.31
C ALA A 85 -21.94 1.32 -21.12
N ALA A 86 -21.75 2.57 -20.69
CA ALA A 86 -20.80 2.89 -19.62
C ALA A 86 -21.48 3.65 -18.47
N TYR A 87 -21.01 3.43 -17.25
CA TYR A 87 -21.35 4.21 -16.06
C TYR A 87 -22.79 4.07 -15.57
N CYS A 88 -23.33 2.87 -15.68
CA CYS A 88 -24.76 2.63 -15.45
C CYS A 88 -25.03 1.78 -14.21
N PHE A 89 -24.33 2.07 -13.12
CA PHE A 89 -24.53 1.38 -11.84
C PHE A 89 -25.82 1.85 -11.16
N LEU A 90 -26.55 0.91 -10.58
CA LEU A 90 -27.75 1.16 -9.80
C LEU A 90 -27.39 1.30 -8.32
N ALA A 91 -28.21 2.05 -7.58
CA ALA A 91 -28.00 2.23 -6.15
C ALA A 91 -27.97 0.90 -5.38
N PRO A 92 -27.08 0.74 -4.39
CA PRO A 92 -26.08 1.71 -3.93
C PRO A 92 -24.71 1.56 -4.62
N SER A 93 -24.57 0.71 -5.64
CA SER A 93 -23.29 0.46 -6.32
C SER A 93 -22.77 1.68 -7.07
N ASP A 94 -23.64 2.61 -7.45
CA ASP A 94 -23.31 3.96 -7.97
C ASP A 94 -22.51 4.83 -6.97
N THR A 95 -22.56 4.50 -5.67
CA THR A 95 -21.76 5.16 -4.62
C THR A 95 -20.40 4.48 -4.38
N LEU A 96 -20.22 3.25 -4.88
CA LEU A 96 -19.01 2.44 -4.73
C LEU A 96 -18.13 2.50 -5.98
N ILE A 97 -18.76 2.46 -7.16
CA ILE A 97 -18.09 2.49 -8.47
C ILE A 97 -18.45 3.81 -9.14
N ARG A 98 -17.45 4.66 -9.36
CA ARG A 98 -17.61 5.97 -10.00
C ARG A 98 -17.29 5.93 -11.49
N THR A 99 -17.79 6.94 -12.19
CA THR A 99 -17.52 7.18 -13.60
C THR A 99 -16.12 7.77 -13.80
N ALA A 100 -15.43 7.37 -14.88
CA ALA A 100 -14.17 7.99 -15.27
C ALA A 100 -14.30 9.51 -15.37
N GLY A 101 -13.45 10.24 -14.65
CA GLY A 101 -13.40 11.70 -14.71
C GLY A 101 -14.41 12.43 -13.81
N GLU A 102 -15.19 11.73 -12.99
CA GLU A 102 -15.90 12.34 -11.86
C GLU A 102 -14.94 12.81 -10.76
N TRP A 103 -13.79 12.13 -10.64
CA TRP A 103 -12.72 12.52 -9.73
C TRP A 103 -11.69 13.42 -10.39
N THR A 104 -10.84 14.00 -9.55
CA THR A 104 -9.68 14.77 -10.00
C THR A 104 -8.78 13.88 -10.85
N ALA A 105 -7.97 14.47 -11.73
CA ALA A 105 -7.17 13.69 -12.68
C ALA A 105 -6.14 12.78 -11.97
N LEU A 106 -5.76 13.13 -10.73
CA LEU A 106 -4.77 12.42 -9.92
C LEU A 106 -5.26 12.20 -8.48
N PRO A 107 -6.25 11.32 -8.26
CA PRO A 107 -6.80 11.04 -6.92
C PRO A 107 -5.74 10.53 -5.93
N GLU A 108 -4.65 9.93 -6.44
CA GLU A 108 -3.53 9.45 -5.64
C GLU A 108 -2.84 10.55 -4.81
N PHE A 109 -2.94 11.83 -5.20
CA PHE A 109 -2.33 12.96 -4.49
C PHE A 109 -3.32 13.74 -3.63
N GLU A 110 -4.58 13.32 -3.59
CA GLU A 110 -5.60 14.01 -2.81
C GLU A 110 -5.36 13.89 -1.30
N PRO A 111 -5.73 14.91 -0.51
CA PRO A 111 -5.49 14.92 0.92
C PRO A 111 -6.35 13.87 1.65
N ALA A 112 -5.99 13.58 2.89
CA ALA A 112 -6.72 12.63 3.73
C ALA A 112 -8.24 12.91 3.83
N SER A 113 -8.64 14.19 3.89
CA SER A 113 -10.05 14.58 3.96
C SER A 113 -10.84 14.26 2.70
N TRP A 114 -10.17 14.22 1.54
CA TRP A 114 -10.78 13.73 0.30
C TRP A 114 -11.00 12.22 0.38
N TRP A 115 -9.98 11.47 0.80
CA TRP A 115 -10.06 10.02 0.95
C TRP A 115 -11.10 9.59 1.99
N GLN A 116 -11.31 10.35 3.06
CA GLN A 116 -12.37 10.10 4.03
C GLN A 116 -13.78 10.25 3.44
N ARG A 117 -13.95 11.12 2.45
CA ARG A 117 -15.25 11.39 1.82
C ARG A 117 -15.53 10.47 0.64
N GLU A 118 -14.55 10.33 -0.26
CA GLU A 118 -14.70 9.59 -1.51
C GLU A 118 -14.31 8.12 -1.37
N GLY A 119 -13.35 7.80 -0.51
CA GLY A 119 -12.83 6.45 -0.32
C GLY A 119 -13.67 5.61 0.63
N ARG A 120 -13.57 4.29 0.44
CA ARG A 120 -14.28 3.27 1.21
C ARG A 120 -13.36 2.39 2.04
N LEU A 121 -13.83 1.90 3.18
CA LEU A 121 -13.06 1.02 4.07
C LEU A 121 -12.97 -0.41 3.52
N PRO A 122 -11.82 -1.11 3.66
CA PRO A 122 -11.76 -2.54 3.38
C PRO A 122 -12.84 -3.29 4.17
N GLY A 123 -13.58 -4.17 3.50
CA GLY A 123 -14.72 -4.87 4.09
C GLY A 123 -16.06 -4.17 3.92
N THR A 124 -16.13 -3.07 3.17
CA THR A 124 -17.41 -2.51 2.69
C THR A 124 -18.23 -3.60 1.98
N ASP A 125 -19.52 -3.67 2.31
CA ASP A 125 -20.46 -4.60 1.68
C ASP A 125 -20.77 -4.15 0.23
N PRO A 126 -20.55 -5.00 -0.79
CA PRO A 126 -20.74 -4.63 -2.20
C PRO A 126 -22.21 -4.44 -2.61
N VAL A 127 -23.15 -4.95 -1.82
CA VAL A 127 -24.60 -4.93 -2.08
C VAL A 127 -25.26 -3.78 -1.36
N SER A 128 -24.91 -3.55 -0.09
CA SER A 128 -25.51 -2.50 0.75
C SER A 128 -24.69 -1.22 0.82
N ALA A 129 -23.43 -1.24 0.37
CA ALA A 129 -22.44 -0.17 0.56
C ALA A 129 -22.17 0.18 2.04
N ALA A 130 -22.59 -0.67 2.97
CA ALA A 130 -22.32 -0.49 4.39
C ALA A 130 -20.82 -0.65 4.67
N GLU A 131 -20.24 0.30 5.39
CA GLU A 131 -18.86 0.20 5.86
C GLU A 131 -18.80 -0.54 7.21
N PRO A 132 -17.71 -1.28 7.48
CA PRO A 132 -17.48 -1.84 8.80
C PRO A 132 -17.30 -0.75 9.85
N ASP A 133 -17.76 -1.02 11.07
CA ASP A 133 -17.50 -0.15 12.23
C ASP A 133 -16.04 -0.33 12.67
N VAL A 134 -15.18 0.59 12.25
CA VAL A 134 -13.75 0.62 12.58
C VAL A 134 -13.49 1.82 13.48
N PRO A 135 -12.95 1.62 14.70
CA PRO A 135 -12.60 2.72 15.58
C PRO A 135 -11.61 3.66 14.91
N GLU A 136 -11.98 4.93 14.72
CA GLU A 136 -11.04 5.94 14.24
C GLU A 136 -10.01 6.26 15.32
N LEU A 137 -8.74 6.02 15.02
CA LEU A 137 -7.64 6.38 15.90
C LEU A 137 -7.15 7.79 15.54
N PRO A 138 -6.91 8.70 16.51
CA PRO A 138 -6.50 10.08 16.23
C PRO A 138 -5.19 10.20 15.44
N TRP A 139 -4.37 9.16 15.47
CA TRP A 139 -3.00 9.12 14.97
C TRP A 139 -2.83 8.15 13.78
N ALA A 140 -3.87 7.40 13.41
CA ALA A 140 -3.81 6.45 12.31
C ALA A 140 -5.09 6.53 11.48
N GLN A 141 -4.94 6.80 10.19
CA GLN A 141 -6.06 6.78 9.27
C GLN A 141 -6.28 5.34 8.80
N ALA A 142 -7.53 4.91 8.83
CA ALA A 142 -7.89 3.63 8.25
C ALA A 142 -7.51 3.60 6.75
N PRO A 143 -7.01 2.46 6.25
CA PRO A 143 -6.80 2.27 4.82
C PRO A 143 -8.13 2.46 4.08
N ARG A 144 -8.09 3.08 2.90
CA ARG A 144 -9.29 3.35 2.09
C ARG A 144 -9.04 3.08 0.63
N PHE A 145 -10.05 2.59 -0.08
CA PHE A 145 -9.97 2.35 -1.51
C PHE A 145 -11.00 3.16 -2.30
N THR A 146 -10.79 3.26 -3.60
CA THR A 146 -11.74 3.81 -4.55
C THR A 146 -11.83 2.90 -5.77
N ILE A 147 -13.00 2.86 -6.43
CA ILE A 147 -13.23 2.10 -7.66
C ILE A 147 -13.80 3.04 -8.72
N GLU A 148 -13.14 3.11 -9.87
CA GLU A 148 -13.57 3.89 -11.02
C GLU A 148 -13.71 2.97 -12.22
N GLU A 149 -14.86 2.99 -12.90
CA GLU A 149 -14.96 2.42 -14.24
C GLU A 149 -14.21 3.36 -15.19
N VAL A 150 -13.18 2.89 -15.87
CA VAL A 150 -12.38 3.68 -16.84
C VAL A 150 -12.79 3.44 -18.28
N ALA A 151 -13.39 2.28 -18.56
CA ALA A 151 -13.95 1.94 -19.86
C ALA A 151 -14.96 0.80 -19.72
N PHE A 152 -15.84 0.67 -20.71
CA PHE A 152 -16.69 -0.51 -20.87
C PHE A 152 -16.73 -0.87 -22.36
N ARG A 153 -16.62 -2.17 -22.65
CA ARG A 153 -16.78 -2.72 -24.00
C ARG A 153 -18.07 -3.51 -24.06
N GLY A 154 -19.05 -3.00 -24.81
CA GLY A 154 -20.36 -3.64 -25.03
C GLY A 154 -20.26 -4.92 -25.87
N PRO A 155 -21.32 -5.74 -25.91
CA PRO A 155 -21.31 -7.03 -26.61
C PRO A 155 -21.07 -6.85 -28.12
N GLU A 156 -21.52 -5.74 -28.70
CA GLU A 156 -21.28 -5.37 -30.10
C GLU A 156 -19.82 -5.07 -30.42
N GLU A 157 -19.01 -4.70 -29.43
CA GLU A 157 -17.57 -4.43 -29.59
C GLU A 157 -16.72 -5.69 -29.37
N LEU A 158 -17.31 -6.76 -28.80
CA LEU A 158 -16.61 -8.00 -28.49
C LEU A 158 -16.67 -8.96 -29.67
N THR A 159 -15.50 -9.34 -30.20
CA THR A 159 -15.39 -10.35 -31.26
C THR A 159 -15.11 -11.72 -30.65
N VAL A 160 -16.16 -12.48 -30.37
CA VAL A 160 -16.10 -13.80 -29.71
C VAL A 160 -16.91 -14.85 -30.48
N PRO A 161 -16.54 -16.15 -30.40
CA PRO A 161 -17.33 -17.21 -31.02
C PRO A 161 -18.70 -17.36 -30.34
N GLU A 162 -19.69 -17.89 -31.06
CA GLU A 162 -21.04 -18.16 -30.53
C GLU A 162 -21.05 -19.12 -29.33
N SER A 163 -19.99 -19.92 -29.17
CA SER A 163 -19.80 -20.81 -28.02
C SER A 163 -19.34 -20.09 -26.75
N ALA A 164 -19.00 -18.79 -26.81
CA ALA A 164 -18.59 -18.03 -25.64
C ALA A 164 -19.79 -17.80 -24.69
N PRO A 165 -19.57 -17.78 -23.37
CA PRO A 165 -20.63 -17.46 -22.42
C PRO A 165 -21.23 -16.08 -22.70
N PRO A 166 -22.56 -15.91 -22.69
CA PRO A 166 -23.16 -14.61 -22.96
C PRO A 166 -22.78 -13.59 -21.88
N VAL A 167 -22.36 -12.40 -22.30
CA VAL A 167 -22.05 -11.26 -21.44
C VAL A 167 -22.75 -10.00 -21.96
N GLU A 168 -23.13 -9.10 -21.07
CA GLU A 168 -23.57 -7.74 -21.40
C GLU A 168 -22.41 -6.80 -21.72
N GLY A 169 -21.17 -7.24 -21.52
CA GLY A 169 -19.96 -6.50 -21.83
C GLY A 169 -18.86 -6.72 -20.80
N VAL A 170 -17.72 -6.07 -21.02
CA VAL A 170 -16.57 -6.11 -20.12
C VAL A 170 -16.27 -4.70 -19.62
N GLY A 171 -16.39 -4.50 -18.31
CA GLY A 171 -15.97 -3.26 -17.66
C GLY A 171 -14.49 -3.30 -17.29
N TYR A 172 -13.82 -2.16 -17.40
CA TYR A 172 -12.44 -1.94 -17.00
C TYR A 172 -12.43 -0.97 -15.84
N TYR A 173 -11.78 -1.36 -14.76
CA TYR A 173 -11.83 -0.63 -13.50
C TYR A 173 -10.43 -0.23 -13.06
N ARG A 174 -10.28 1.03 -12.65
CA ARG A 174 -9.14 1.50 -11.89
C ARG A 174 -9.50 1.47 -10.41
N ILE A 175 -8.74 0.70 -9.65
CA ILE A 175 -8.87 0.62 -8.20
C ILE A 175 -7.63 1.22 -7.57
N LEU A 176 -7.82 2.19 -6.69
CA LEU A 176 -6.75 2.77 -5.90
C LEU A 176 -6.94 2.37 -4.44
N GLY A 177 -5.89 1.88 -3.80
CA GLY A 177 -5.84 1.64 -2.37
C GLY A 177 -4.87 2.60 -1.71
N ARG A 178 -5.31 3.38 -0.73
CA ARG A 178 -4.48 4.27 0.08
C ARG A 178 -4.28 3.69 1.47
N GLY A 179 -3.03 3.69 1.91
CA GLY A 179 -2.62 3.34 3.27
C GLY A 179 -1.72 4.40 3.88
N THR A 180 -1.71 4.48 5.22
CA THR A 180 -0.80 5.35 5.96
C THR A 180 0.14 4.54 6.85
N GLY A 181 1.34 5.06 7.08
CA GLY A 181 2.26 4.53 8.08
C GLY A 181 1.78 4.79 9.51
N ARG A 182 2.60 4.38 10.48
CA ARG A 182 2.50 4.72 11.90
C ARG A 182 2.83 6.19 12.16
N GLN A 183 3.72 6.80 11.37
CA GLN A 183 4.02 8.23 11.48
C GLN A 183 3.02 9.07 10.69
N ALA A 184 2.64 10.22 11.26
CA ALA A 184 1.75 11.16 10.60
C ALA A 184 2.38 11.66 9.30
N GLY A 185 1.67 11.47 8.18
CA GLY A 185 2.04 12.03 6.87
C GLY A 185 2.73 11.06 5.91
N LEU A 186 3.14 9.86 6.35
CA LEU A 186 3.61 8.85 5.41
C LEU A 186 2.41 8.13 4.77
N VAL A 187 2.29 8.26 3.46
CA VAL A 187 1.19 7.72 2.66
C VAL A 187 1.76 6.86 1.55
N ALA A 188 1.09 5.74 1.27
CA ALA A 188 1.31 4.95 0.07
C ALA A 188 -0.01 4.76 -0.66
N VAL A 189 0.06 4.72 -1.99
CA VAL A 189 -1.09 4.41 -2.84
C VAL A 189 -0.71 3.28 -3.81
N THR A 190 -1.53 2.24 -3.87
CA THR A 190 -1.38 1.14 -4.83
C THR A 190 -2.52 1.20 -5.83
N GLU A 191 -2.24 0.93 -7.10
CA GLU A 191 -3.21 0.92 -8.20
C GLU A 191 -3.29 -0.46 -8.85
N ALA A 192 -4.50 -0.90 -9.16
CA ALA A 192 -4.75 -2.00 -10.10
C ALA A 192 -5.74 -1.57 -11.20
N ILE A 193 -5.51 -2.10 -12.40
CA ILE A 193 -6.49 -2.11 -13.49
C ILE A 193 -7.03 -3.52 -13.62
N VAL A 194 -8.35 -3.66 -13.63
CA VAL A 194 -9.05 -4.95 -13.59
C VAL A 194 -10.12 -4.97 -14.67
N ALA A 195 -10.24 -6.09 -15.39
CA ALA A 195 -11.35 -6.34 -16.29
C ALA A 195 -12.38 -7.26 -15.60
N ARG A 196 -13.66 -6.93 -15.74
CA ARG A 196 -14.76 -7.74 -15.23
C ARG A 196 -15.85 -7.89 -16.29
N PRO A 197 -16.12 -9.13 -16.76
CA PRO A 197 -17.31 -9.44 -17.54
C PRO A 197 -18.59 -9.29 -16.70
N TRP A 198 -19.64 -8.73 -17.31
CA TRP A 198 -20.97 -8.59 -16.72
C TRP A 198 -21.96 -9.50 -17.43
N VAL A 199 -22.88 -10.14 -16.71
CA VAL A 199 -23.82 -11.13 -17.25
C VAL A 199 -25.26 -10.75 -16.93
N ALA A 200 -26.14 -10.81 -17.92
CA ALA A 200 -27.55 -10.49 -17.74
C ALA A 200 -28.27 -11.46 -16.78
N GLY A 201 -28.86 -10.95 -15.70
CA GLY A 201 -29.99 -11.60 -15.03
C GLY A 201 -29.72 -12.87 -14.22
N THR A 202 -28.47 -13.21 -13.91
CA THR A 202 -28.16 -14.32 -12.98
C THR A 202 -27.37 -13.82 -11.78
N ALA A 203 -27.93 -14.04 -10.58
CA ALA A 203 -27.15 -14.02 -9.35
C ALA A 203 -26.14 -15.16 -9.42
N GLN A 204 -24.90 -14.85 -9.77
CA GLN A 204 -23.80 -15.79 -9.54
C GLN A 204 -23.63 -15.97 -8.03
N SER A 205 -23.31 -17.20 -7.60
CA SER A 205 -22.83 -17.42 -6.24
C SER A 205 -21.65 -16.48 -6.00
N GLU A 206 -21.62 -15.79 -4.85
CA GLU A 206 -20.54 -14.85 -4.50
C GLU A 206 -19.18 -15.51 -4.75
N PRO A 207 -18.41 -15.05 -5.75
CA PRO A 207 -17.13 -15.68 -6.07
C PRO A 207 -16.18 -15.47 -4.90
N THR A 208 -15.49 -16.54 -4.48
CA THR A 208 -14.50 -16.46 -3.40
C THR A 208 -13.21 -15.78 -3.85
N ASP A 209 -12.89 -15.85 -5.15
CA ASP A 209 -11.71 -15.24 -5.75
C ASP A 209 -11.89 -14.97 -7.26
N TRP A 210 -10.99 -14.14 -7.80
CA TRP A 210 -10.98 -13.75 -9.22
C TRP A 210 -10.68 -14.90 -10.19
N ALA A 211 -9.93 -15.93 -9.77
CA ALA A 211 -9.59 -17.04 -10.67
C ALA A 211 -10.81 -17.92 -10.93
N ALA A 212 -11.57 -18.24 -9.87
CA ALA A 212 -12.84 -18.96 -9.97
C ALA A 212 -13.87 -18.17 -10.77
N PHE A 213 -13.97 -16.87 -10.55
CA PHE A 213 -14.86 -15.98 -11.31
C PHE A 213 -14.50 -15.91 -12.80
N CYS A 214 -13.20 -15.83 -13.13
CA CYS A 214 -12.75 -15.66 -14.52
C CYS A 214 -12.72 -16.96 -15.32
N ALA A 215 -12.65 -18.13 -14.67
CA ALA A 215 -12.58 -19.42 -15.33
C ALA A 215 -13.63 -19.65 -16.44
N PRO A 216 -14.93 -19.35 -16.24
CA PRO A 216 -15.93 -19.52 -17.30
C PRO A 216 -15.77 -18.54 -18.47
N PHE A 217 -15.16 -17.37 -18.26
CA PHE A 217 -15.04 -16.33 -19.29
C PHE A 217 -13.77 -16.45 -20.13
N GLN A 218 -12.77 -17.17 -19.63
CA GLN A 218 -11.53 -17.39 -20.34
C GLN A 218 -11.65 -18.57 -21.33
N PRO A 219 -11.04 -18.47 -22.53
CA PRO A 219 -10.15 -17.39 -22.98
C PRO A 219 -10.86 -16.26 -23.76
N TRP A 220 -12.18 -16.21 -23.74
CA TRP A 220 -12.96 -15.36 -24.66
C TRP A 220 -13.01 -13.89 -24.27
N TYR A 221 -12.97 -13.59 -22.97
CA TYR A 221 -13.06 -12.23 -22.44
C TYR A 221 -11.88 -11.88 -21.55
N ASP A 222 -11.50 -10.60 -21.57
CA ASP A 222 -10.60 -10.05 -20.55
C ASP A 222 -11.29 -10.15 -19.18
N CYS A 223 -10.61 -10.77 -18.24
CA CYS A 223 -11.11 -10.95 -16.88
C CYS A 223 -9.94 -11.04 -15.91
N GLY A 224 -10.05 -10.33 -14.79
CA GLY A 224 -9.04 -10.28 -13.73
C GLY A 224 -8.07 -9.12 -13.89
N GLY A 225 -6.92 -9.22 -13.21
CA GLY A 225 -5.92 -8.17 -13.17
C GLY A 225 -5.23 -7.96 -14.52
N MET A 226 -5.33 -6.75 -15.07
CA MET A 226 -4.71 -6.35 -16.34
C MET A 226 -3.37 -5.63 -16.11
N ALA A 227 -3.29 -4.80 -15.07
CA ALA A 227 -2.09 -4.08 -14.69
C ALA A 227 -2.06 -3.80 -13.19
N TRP A 228 -0.86 -3.68 -12.63
CA TRP A 228 -0.65 -3.31 -11.24
C TRP A 228 0.57 -2.40 -11.11
N ARG A 229 0.47 -1.38 -10.26
CA ARG A 229 1.62 -0.54 -9.90
C ARG A 229 1.45 0.09 -8.53
N ALA A 230 2.55 0.22 -7.81
CA ALA A 230 2.61 1.14 -6.68
C ALA A 230 2.86 2.56 -7.18
N ARG A 231 2.10 3.51 -6.63
CA ARG A 231 2.26 4.94 -6.85
C ARG A 231 3.10 5.51 -5.70
N ARG A 232 3.90 6.53 -6.02
CA ARG A 232 4.66 7.32 -5.04
C ARG A 232 3.97 8.64 -4.83
#